data_AF-A0A6L7CJB4-F1
#
_entry.id   AF-A0A6L7CJB4-F1
#
_cell.length_a   1.000
_cell.length_b   1.000
_cell.length_c   1.000
_cell.angle_alpha   90.00
_cell.angle_beta   90.00
_cell.angle_gamma   90.00
#
_symmetry.space_group_name_H-M   'P 1'
#
loop_
_entity.id
_entity.type
_entity.pdbx_description
1 polymer ?
#
loop_
_entity_poly.entity_id
_entity_poly.type
_entity_poly.pdbx_seq_one_letter_code
_entity_poly.pdbx_strand_id
1 'polypeptide(L)' 'MLSAFQLENNRLTRLEVEESQPLVNAVWIDLVEPDDDERLRLQSELG' A
#
# COMPACT_ATOMS: atom_id res chain seq x y z
N MET A 1 -3.04 2.45 -10.07
CA MET A 1 -3.78 1.57 -9.13
C MET A 1 -2.82 1.00 -8.10
N LEU A 2 -2.94 1.46 -6.85
CA LEU A 2 -2.15 1.01 -5.71
C LEU A 2 -2.88 -0.09 -4.93
N SER A 3 -2.19 -1.21 -4.71
CA SER A 3 -2.63 -2.27 -3.80
C SER A 3 -1.58 -2.51 -2.72
N ALA A 4 -2.01 -2.70 -1.48
CA ALA A 4 -1.13 -2.98 -0.35
C ALA A 4 -1.55 -4.29 0.33
N PHE A 5 -0.56 -5.03 0.82
CA PHE A 5 -0.76 -6.32 1.47
C PHE A 5 -0.01 -6.36 2.79
N GLN A 6 -0.66 -6.85 3.83
CA GLN A 6 -0.03 -7.15 5.11
C GLN A 6 0.10 -8.67 5.31
N LEU A 7 0.86 -9.05 6.33
CA LEU A 7 1.05 -10.46 6.68
C LEU A 7 0.27 -10.79 7.94
N GLU A 8 -0.72 -11.67 7.83
CA GLU A 8 -1.48 -12.20 8.96
C GLU A 8 -1.33 -13.72 9.01
N ASN A 9 -0.73 -14.24 10.09
CA ASN A 9 -0.50 -15.69 10.26
C ASN A 9 0.19 -16.33 9.04
N ASN A 10 1.24 -15.67 8.52
CA ASN A 10 1.97 -16.08 7.32
C ASN A 10 1.12 -16.15 6.04
N ARG A 11 -0.02 -15.45 5.99
CA ARG A 11 -0.84 -15.30 4.79
C ARG A 11 -0.88 -13.83 4.39
N LEU A 12 -0.76 -13.57 3.09
CA LEU A 12 -0.97 -12.24 2.55
C LEU A 12 -2.47 -11.91 2.63
N THR A 13 -2.79 -10.83 3.32
CA THR A 13 -4.12 -10.24 3.36
C THR A 13 -4.06 -8.87 2.70
N ARG A 14 -5.04 -8.58 1.84
CA ARG A 14 -5.13 -7.28 1.18
C ARG A 14 -5.52 -6.24 2.23
N LEU A 15 -4.74 -5.18 2.35
CA LEU A 15 -5.14 -4.01 3.11
C LEU A 15 -6.26 -3.31 2.33
N GLU A 16 -7.35 -2.97 3.01
CA GLU A 16 -8.36 -2.11 2.42
C GLU A 16 -7.76 -0.71 2.34
N VAL A 17 -7.19 -0.38 1.19
CA VAL A 17 -6.53 0.89 0.94
C VAL A 17 -7.58 1.99 0.70
N GLU A 18 -8.53 2.14 1.62
CA GLU A 18 -9.26 3.40 1.74
C GLU A 18 -8.26 4.47 2.20
N GLU A 19 -8.49 5.73 1.80
CA GLU A 19 -7.54 6.85 1.88
C GLU A 19 -6.89 7.08 3.27
N SER A 20 -7.43 6.48 4.34
CA SER A 20 -6.93 6.64 5.70
C SER A 20 -6.05 5.50 6.24
N GLN A 21 -5.84 4.40 5.52
CA GLN A 21 -5.05 3.28 6.06
C GLN A 21 -3.53 3.52 5.89
N PRO A 22 -2.73 3.44 6.98
CA PRO A 22 -1.28 3.61 6.90
C PRO A 22 -0.62 2.50 6.08
N LEU A 23 0.17 2.88 5.06
CA LEU A 23 0.94 1.92 4.24
C LEU A 23 2.09 1.26 5.01
N VAL A 24 2.47 1.80 6.17
CA VAL A 24 3.55 1.27 7.03
C VAL A 24 3.34 -0.18 7.49
N ASN A 25 2.08 -0.64 7.52
CA ASN A 25 1.74 -2.03 7.88
C ASN A 25 1.84 -2.99 6.69
N ALA A 26 2.04 -2.48 5.48
CA ALA A 26 2.17 -3.31 4.30
C ALA A 26 3.55 -3.97 4.25
N VAL A 27 3.56 -5.29 4.03
CA VAL A 27 4.78 -6.03 3.70
C VAL A 27 5.08 -5.96 2.20
N TRP A 28 4.05 -5.75 1.38
CA TRP A 28 4.18 -5.65 -0.07
C TRP A 28 3.22 -4.59 -0.61
N ILE A 29 3.74 -3.76 -1.51
CA ILE A 29 2.97 -2.77 -2.26
C ILE A 29 3.13 -3.08 -3.75
N ASP A 30 2.00 -3.12 -4.44
CA ASP A 30 1.90 -3.35 -5.87
C ASP A 30 1.34 -2.10 -6.55
N LEU A 31 2.08 -1.59 -7.53
CA LEU A 31 1.76 -0.36 -8.27
C LEU A 31 1.60 -0.73 -9.75
N VAL A 32 0.38 -0.62 -10.26
CA VAL A 32 0.08 -0.84 -11.68
C VAL A 32 -0.38 0.46 -12.29
N GLU A 33 0.37 0.97 -13.27
CA GLU A 33 0.15 2.25 -13.94
C GLU A 33 -0.28 3.36 -12.96
N PRO A 34 0.55 3.69 -11.94
CA PRO A 34 0.13 4.62 -10.91
C PRO A 34 0.10 6.06 -11.42
N ASP A 35 -0.88 6.81 -10.92
CA ASP A 35 -0.93 8.25 -11.07
C ASP A 35 0.06 8.95 -10.14
N ASP A 36 0.14 10.28 -10.24
CA ASP A 36 1.09 11.06 -9.45
C ASP A 36 0.69 11.14 -7.96
N ASP A 37 -0.59 10.99 -7.63
CA ASP A 37 -1.07 11.00 -6.25
C ASP A 37 -0.68 9.72 -5.52
N GLU A 38 -0.83 8.55 -6.16
CA GLU A 38 -0.38 7.26 -5.64
C GLU A 38 1.14 7.24 -5.43
N ARG A 39 1.92 7.85 -6.34
CA ARG A 39 3.39 7.99 -6.20
C ARG A 39 3.77 8.91 -5.06
N LEU A 40 3.12 10.06 -4.96
CA LEU A 40 3.38 11.04 -3.90
C LEU A 40 3.03 10.47 -2.53
N ARG A 41 1.93 9.71 -2.43
CA ARG A 41 1.54 8.99 -1.22
C ARG A 41 2.63 8.00 -0.79
N LEU A 42 3.11 7.16 -1.71
CA LEU A 42 4.18 6.21 -1.40
C LEU A 42 5.45 6.93 -0.88
N GLN A 43 5.89 7.96 -1.59
CA GLN A 43 7.09 8.73 -1.26
C GLN A 43 6.97 9.46 0.09
N SER A 44 5.77 9.90 0.46
CA SER A 44 5.52 10.63 1.71
C SER A 44 5.33 9.69 2.91
N GLU A 45 4.73 8.51 2.72
CA GLU A 45 4.48 7.55 3.80
C GLU A 45 5.67 6.63 4.10
N LEU A 46 6.47 6.26 3.09
CA LEU A 46 7.48 5.19 3.22
C LEU A 46 8.93 5.64 2.99
N GLY A 47 9.13 6.86 2.47
CA GLY A 47 10.44 7.41 2.10
C GLY A 47 10.80 7.16 0.64
#